data_AF-D3AGG8-F1
#
_entry.id   AF-D3AGG8-F1
#
_cell.length_a   1.000
_cell.length_b   1.000
_cell.length_c   1.000
_cell.angle_alpha   90.00
_cell.angle_beta   90.00
_cell.angle_gamma   90.00
#
_symmetry.space_group_name_H-M   'P 1'
#
loop_
_entity.id
_entity.type
_entity.pdbx_description
1 polymer ?
#
loop_
_entity_poly.entity_id
_entity_poly.type
_entity_poly.pdbx_seq_one_letter_code
_entity_poly.pdbx_strand_id
1 'polypeptide(L)'
;MWNRVTINRAAHKSTRYYIDEMHLLLKEEQTAAYTVEIWKRFRKWGGIPTGITQNVKDLLSSREVENIFENSDFVYMLNQAGGDRQILAKQLGISPHQLSYVTHSGEGEGLLFYGSTILPFVDHFPKNTELYRIMTTKPLDLKKEDEQHDKERN
;
A
#
# COMPACT_ATOMS: atom_id res chain seq x y z
N MET A 1 -17.96 -10.83 1.68
CA MET A 1 -17.25 -10.18 0.55
C MET A 1 -17.42 -10.95 -0.78
N TRP A 2 -17.24 -12.28 -0.83
CA TRP A 2 -17.40 -13.10 -2.06
C TRP A 2 -18.69 -12.83 -2.84
N ASN A 3 -19.84 -12.80 -2.16
CA ASN A 3 -21.13 -12.54 -2.80
C ASN A 3 -21.15 -11.21 -3.58
N ARG A 4 -20.49 -10.16 -3.06
CA ARG A 4 -20.43 -8.85 -3.74
C ARG A 4 -19.64 -8.94 -5.04
N VAL A 5 -18.49 -9.62 -5.03
CA VAL A 5 -17.67 -9.83 -6.23
C VAL A 5 -18.41 -10.65 -7.26
N THR A 6 -19.12 -11.71 -6.83
CA THR A 6 -19.94 -12.54 -7.72
C THR A 6 -21.06 -11.75 -8.39
N ILE A 7 -21.81 -10.95 -7.63
CA ILE A 7 -22.89 -10.11 -8.16
C ILE A 7 -22.34 -9.07 -9.13
N ASN A 8 -21.25 -8.40 -8.77
CA ASN A 8 -20.62 -7.39 -9.63
C ASN A 8 -20.07 -8.02 -10.92
N ARG A 9 -19.46 -9.21 -10.84
CA ARG A 9 -19.02 -9.98 -12.00
C ARG A 9 -20.17 -10.27 -12.97
N ALA A 10 -21.31 -10.74 -12.46
CA ALA A 10 -22.49 -10.99 -13.27
C ALA A 10 -23.03 -9.71 -13.93
N ALA A 11 -22.85 -8.56 -13.29
CA ALA A 11 -23.18 -7.25 -13.84
C ALA A 11 -22.03 -6.61 -14.67
N HIS A 12 -20.97 -7.35 -14.99
CA HIS A 12 -19.78 -6.86 -15.70
C HIS A 12 -19.09 -5.64 -15.03
N LYS A 13 -19.14 -5.56 -13.70
CA LYS A 13 -18.50 -4.50 -12.90
C LYS A 13 -17.27 -5.04 -12.18
N SER A 14 -16.15 -4.32 -12.28
CA SER A 14 -14.95 -4.60 -11.49
C SER A 14 -15.17 -4.24 -10.02
N THR A 15 -14.64 -5.05 -9.10
CA THR A 15 -14.70 -4.77 -7.66
C THR A 15 -13.31 -4.46 -7.12
N ARG A 16 -13.08 -3.25 -6.62
CA ARG A 16 -11.86 -2.92 -5.88
C ARG A 16 -12.03 -3.36 -4.42
N TYR A 17 -11.05 -4.07 -3.89
CA TYR A 17 -11.06 -4.55 -2.51
C TYR A 17 -9.79 -4.09 -1.80
N TYR A 18 -9.93 -3.06 -0.98
CA TYR A 18 -8.82 -2.50 -0.20
C TYR A 18 -8.82 -3.09 1.20
N ILE A 19 -7.66 -3.55 1.65
CA ILE A 19 -7.41 -4.05 3.00
C ILE A 19 -6.35 -3.15 3.62
N ASP A 20 -6.77 -2.28 4.52
CA ASP A 20 -5.84 -1.53 5.35
C ASP A 20 -5.32 -2.42 6.50
N GLU A 21 -4.09 -2.17 6.94
CA GLU A 21 -3.35 -2.99 7.90
C GLU A 21 -3.40 -4.51 7.63
N MET A 22 -3.16 -4.88 6.37
CA MET A 22 -3.27 -6.27 5.89
C MET A 22 -2.40 -7.25 6.69
N HIS A 23 -1.28 -6.81 7.25
CA HIS A 23 -0.41 -7.65 8.07
C HIS A 23 -1.14 -8.30 9.27
N LEU A 24 -2.23 -7.71 9.76
CA LEU A 24 -3.06 -8.31 10.81
C LEU A 24 -3.75 -9.60 10.37
N LEU A 25 -4.13 -9.69 9.09
CA LEU A 25 -4.78 -10.89 8.53
C LEU A 25 -3.79 -12.04 8.32
N LEU A 26 -2.48 -11.76 8.34
CA LEU A 26 -1.44 -12.74 8.12
C LEU A 26 -0.88 -13.35 9.41
N LYS A 27 -1.35 -12.90 10.59
CA LYS A 27 -0.88 -13.35 11.90
C LYS A 27 -1.24 -14.80 12.21
N GLU A 28 -2.46 -15.19 11.89
CA GLU A 28 -3.00 -16.53 12.15
C GLU A 28 -3.09 -17.33 10.85
N GLU A 29 -2.68 -18.60 10.87
CA GLU A 29 -2.57 -19.46 9.69
C GLU A 29 -3.88 -19.55 8.89
N GLN A 30 -5.01 -19.70 9.57
CA GLN A 30 -6.33 -19.80 8.92
C GLN A 30 -6.70 -18.51 8.16
N THR A 31 -6.43 -17.34 8.76
CA THR A 31 -6.76 -16.04 8.15
C THR A 31 -5.79 -15.71 7.02
N ALA A 32 -4.52 -16.09 7.17
CA ALA A 32 -3.50 -15.96 6.14
C ALA A 32 -3.86 -16.79 4.90
N ALA A 33 -4.21 -18.07 5.09
CA ALA A 33 -4.63 -18.96 4.00
C ALA A 33 -5.86 -18.41 3.26
N TYR A 34 -6.84 -17.91 4.00
CA TYR A 34 -8.02 -17.27 3.40
C TYR A 34 -7.65 -16.01 2.61
N THR A 35 -6.71 -15.20 3.11
CA THR A 35 -6.21 -14.00 2.44
C THR A 35 -5.50 -14.34 1.12
N VAL A 36 -4.71 -15.41 1.10
CA VAL A 36 -4.07 -15.91 -0.13
C VAL A 36 -5.10 -16.39 -1.16
N GLU A 37 -6.16 -17.07 -0.74
CA GLU A 37 -7.23 -17.50 -1.66
C GLU A 37 -7.92 -16.31 -2.34
N ILE A 38 -8.04 -15.16 -1.66
CA ILE A 38 -8.52 -13.92 -2.27
C ILE A 38 -7.60 -13.51 -3.42
N TRP A 39 -6.29 -13.43 -3.18
CA TRP A 39 -5.30 -13.04 -4.18
C TRP A 39 -5.28 -13.98 -5.40
N LYS A 40 -5.36 -15.29 -5.18
CA LYS A 40 -5.35 -16.30 -6.25
C LYS A 40 -6.60 -16.28 -7.14
N ARG A 41 -7.76 -15.88 -6.59
CA ARG A 41 -9.06 -16.01 -7.27
C ARG A 41 -9.64 -14.70 -7.76
N PHE A 42 -9.50 -13.61 -7.01
CA PHE A 42 -10.23 -12.37 -7.28
C PHE A 42 -9.96 -11.81 -8.68
N ARG A 43 -8.71 -11.92 -9.17
CA ARG A 43 -8.34 -11.50 -10.54
C ARG A 43 -9.25 -12.13 -11.60
N LYS A 44 -9.55 -13.43 -11.50
CA LYS A 44 -10.41 -14.15 -12.47
C LYS A 44 -11.89 -13.74 -12.38
N TRP A 45 -12.28 -13.08 -11.30
CA TRP A 45 -13.65 -12.68 -11.01
C TRP A 45 -13.86 -11.17 -11.19
N GLY A 46 -12.88 -10.45 -11.75
CA GLY A 46 -12.92 -8.99 -11.89
C GLY A 46 -12.72 -8.24 -10.57
N GLY A 47 -12.25 -8.94 -9.54
CA GLY A 47 -11.81 -8.36 -8.28
C GLY A 47 -10.36 -7.89 -8.36
N ILE A 48 -10.08 -6.71 -7.81
CA ILE A 48 -8.75 -6.12 -7.71
C ILE A 48 -8.47 -5.96 -6.21
N PRO A 49 -7.84 -6.96 -5.56
CA PRO A 49 -7.45 -6.84 -4.17
C PRO A 49 -6.22 -5.93 -4.04
N THR A 50 -6.16 -5.15 -2.98
CA THR A 50 -5.05 -4.25 -2.67
C THR A 50 -4.83 -4.25 -1.17
N GLY A 51 -3.65 -4.71 -0.75
CA GLY A 51 -3.22 -4.74 0.64
C GLY A 51 -2.37 -3.52 0.95
N ILE A 52 -2.64 -2.88 2.07
CA ILE A 52 -1.89 -1.72 2.57
C ILE A 52 -1.36 -2.12 3.95
N THR A 53 -0.09 -1.85 4.22
CA THR A 53 0.51 -2.15 5.52
C THR A 53 1.64 -1.18 5.85
N GLN A 54 1.75 -0.83 7.12
CA GLN A 54 2.89 -0.09 7.66
C GLN A 54 3.93 -1.02 8.29
N ASN A 55 3.51 -2.16 8.83
CA ASN A 55 4.40 -3.11 9.50
C ASN A 55 4.87 -4.20 8.52
N VAL A 56 6.07 -3.97 8.00
CA VAL A 56 6.75 -4.88 7.06
C VAL A 56 7.20 -6.17 7.75
N LYS A 57 7.67 -6.10 9.00
CA LYS A 57 8.16 -7.28 9.71
C LYS A 57 7.06 -8.30 9.95
N ASP A 58 5.90 -7.83 10.41
CA ASP A 58 4.74 -8.69 10.64
C ASP A 58 4.23 -9.27 9.32
N LEU A 59 4.21 -8.46 8.25
CA LEU A 59 3.84 -8.93 6.92
C LEU A 59 4.75 -10.07 6.44
N LEU A 60 6.06 -9.89 6.59
CA LEU A 60 7.09 -10.85 6.15
C LEU A 60 7.30 -12.03 7.11
N SER A 61 6.67 -12.01 8.28
CA SER A 61 6.69 -13.15 9.21
C SER A 61 5.84 -14.32 8.72
N SER A 62 4.86 -14.06 7.86
CA SER A 62 3.98 -15.06 7.29
C SER A 62 4.60 -15.69 6.04
N ARG A 63 4.68 -17.02 6.01
CA ARG A 63 5.13 -17.77 4.82
C ARG A 63 4.22 -17.57 3.62
N GLU A 64 2.96 -17.22 3.87
CA GLU A 64 1.95 -17.00 2.85
C GLU A 64 2.14 -15.69 2.07
N VAL A 65 3.01 -14.80 2.54
CA VAL A 65 3.26 -13.52 1.88
C VAL A 65 3.91 -13.67 0.50
N GLU A 66 4.72 -14.71 0.30
CA GLU A 66 5.36 -15.00 -0.99
C GLU A 66 4.29 -15.22 -2.07
N ASN A 67 3.25 -16.00 -1.76
CA ASN A 67 2.11 -16.20 -2.65
C ASN A 67 1.40 -14.88 -3.00
N ILE A 68 1.31 -13.93 -2.06
CA ILE A 68 0.69 -12.62 -2.29
C ILE A 68 1.54 -11.80 -3.27
N PHE A 69 2.86 -11.74 -3.06
CA PHE A 69 3.76 -11.00 -3.94
C PHE A 69 3.83 -11.60 -5.33
N GLU A 70 3.92 -12.93 -5.47
CA GLU A 70 3.91 -13.61 -6.77
C GLU A 70 2.64 -13.34 -7.59
N ASN A 71 1.51 -13.10 -6.91
CA ASN A 71 0.23 -12.79 -7.55
C ASN A 71 -0.03 -11.27 -7.64
N SER A 72 0.95 -10.44 -7.28
CA SER A 72 0.86 -8.98 -7.33
C SER A 72 1.79 -8.42 -8.40
N ASP A 73 1.22 -8.15 -9.59
CA ASP A 73 1.94 -7.50 -10.70
C ASP A 73 2.35 -6.04 -10.38
N PHE A 74 1.79 -5.48 -9.30
CA PHE A 74 2.00 -4.09 -8.88
C PHE A 74 2.28 -4.01 -7.38
N VAL A 75 3.38 -3.34 -7.00
CA VAL A 75 3.69 -2.99 -5.60
C VAL A 75 4.10 -1.52 -5.54
N TYR A 76 3.56 -0.81 -4.55
CA TYR A 76 3.90 0.58 -4.27
C TYR A 76 4.61 0.67 -2.92
N MET A 77 5.93 0.83 -2.93
CA MET A 77 6.74 0.82 -1.73
C MET A 77 7.25 2.22 -1.42
N LEU A 78 6.69 2.85 -0.38
CA LEU A 78 7.19 4.11 0.17
C LEU A 78 8.44 3.87 1.04
N ASN A 79 9.08 4.95 1.48
CA ASN A 79 10.21 4.89 2.40
C ASN A 79 9.93 4.02 3.64
N GLN A 80 10.86 3.13 3.97
CA GLN A 80 10.83 2.20 5.11
C GLN A 80 12.03 2.44 6.03
N ALA A 81 11.90 2.04 7.31
CA ALA A 81 13.04 1.99 8.22
C ALA A 81 14.17 1.11 7.66
N GLY A 82 15.43 1.47 7.93
CA GLY A 82 16.59 0.86 7.26
C GLY A 82 16.66 -0.67 7.35
N GLY A 83 16.28 -1.25 8.50
CA GLY A 83 16.22 -2.72 8.66
C GLY A 83 15.14 -3.38 7.81
N ASP A 84 13.93 -2.80 7.80
CA ASP A 84 12.77 -3.34 7.07
C ASP A 84 12.95 -3.24 5.57
N ARG A 85 13.58 -2.14 5.14
CA ARG A 85 13.93 -1.88 3.75
C ARG A 85 14.83 -2.98 3.17
N GLN A 86 15.83 -3.45 3.93
CA GLN A 86 16.73 -4.51 3.46
C GLN A 86 16.01 -5.86 3.34
N ILE A 87 15.10 -6.17 4.28
CA ILE A 87 14.33 -7.41 4.26
C ILE A 87 13.37 -7.41 3.06
N LEU A 88 12.63 -6.31 2.84
CA LEU A 88 11.78 -6.14 1.65
C LEU A 88 12.57 -6.23 0.36
N ALA A 89 13.73 -5.58 0.29
CA ALA A 89 14.58 -5.60 -0.89
C ALA A 89 14.99 -7.01 -1.28
N LYS A 90 15.35 -7.84 -0.30
CA LYS A 90 15.68 -9.23 -0.54
C LYS A 90 14.48 -10.03 -1.06
N GLN A 91 13.31 -9.84 -0.47
CA GLN A 91 12.08 -10.56 -0.85
C GLN A 91 11.56 -10.16 -2.23
N LEU A 92 11.66 -8.87 -2.59
CA LEU A 92 11.22 -8.34 -3.87
C LEU A 92 12.31 -8.38 -4.96
N GLY A 93 13.48 -8.95 -4.68
CA GLY A 93 14.59 -9.06 -5.64
C GLY A 93 15.18 -7.71 -6.07
N ILE A 94 15.14 -6.69 -5.20
CA ILE A 94 15.66 -5.35 -5.47
C ILE A 94 17.19 -5.37 -5.41
N SER A 95 17.83 -4.87 -6.47
CA SER A 95 19.29 -4.70 -6.47
C SER A 95 19.72 -3.60 -5.48
N PRO A 96 20.93 -3.68 -4.90
CA PRO A 96 21.47 -2.61 -4.05
C PRO A 96 21.47 -1.23 -4.73
N HIS A 97 21.70 -1.20 -6.05
CA HIS A 97 21.65 0.03 -6.84
C HIS A 97 20.24 0.64 -6.87
N GLN A 98 19.20 -0.17 -7.16
CA GLN A 98 17.80 0.28 -7.09
C GLN A 98 17.40 0.75 -5.69
N LEU A 99 17.87 0.05 -4.66
CA LEU A 99 17.60 0.42 -3.27
C LEU A 99 18.20 1.78 -2.91
N SER A 100 19.34 2.14 -3.52
CA SER A 100 20.03 3.40 -3.26
C SER A 100 19.22 4.64 -3.70
N TYR A 101 18.30 4.50 -4.66
CA TYR A 101 17.40 5.59 -5.05
C TYR A 101 16.38 5.95 -3.98
N VAL A 102 16.17 5.07 -2.99
CA VAL A 102 15.23 5.31 -1.89
C VAL A 102 15.92 5.33 -0.52
N THR A 103 17.25 5.29 -0.46
CA THR A 103 17.93 5.22 0.84
C THR A 103 17.83 6.49 1.68
N HIS A 104 17.62 7.63 1.03
CA HIS A 104 17.43 8.97 1.63
C HIS A 104 16.12 9.62 1.17
N SER A 105 15.11 8.80 0.89
CA SER A 105 13.84 9.25 0.35
C SER A 105 13.05 10.10 1.35
N GLY A 106 12.52 11.23 0.88
CA GLY A 106 11.58 12.06 1.62
C GLY A 106 10.20 11.40 1.78
N GLU A 107 9.28 12.10 2.42
CA GLU A 107 7.88 11.72 2.39
C GLU A 107 7.34 11.82 0.96
N GLY A 108 6.57 10.81 0.53
CA GLY A 108 6.02 10.74 -0.83
C GLY A 108 6.99 10.17 -1.86
N GLU A 109 8.17 9.70 -1.45
CA GLU A 109 9.16 9.09 -2.34
C GLU A 109 9.24 7.57 -2.11
N GLY A 110 9.54 6.82 -3.18
CA GLY A 110 9.52 5.36 -3.12
C GLY A 110 9.89 4.64 -4.41
N LEU A 111 9.59 3.34 -4.43
CA LEU A 111 9.73 2.46 -5.60
C LEU A 111 8.37 1.90 -6.02
N LEU A 112 8.14 1.95 -7.33
CA LEU A 112 7.03 1.31 -8.01
C LEU A 112 7.51 0.02 -8.67
N PHE A 113 6.85 -1.09 -8.39
CA PHE A 113 7.08 -2.36 -9.05
C PHE A 113 5.95 -2.60 -10.02
N TYR A 114 6.28 -2.87 -11.28
CA TYR A 114 5.33 -3.25 -12.30
C TYR A 114 5.90 -4.38 -13.15
N GLY A 115 5.43 -5.60 -12.88
CA GLY A 115 6.04 -6.82 -13.43
C GLY A 115 7.54 -6.89 -13.12
N SER A 116 8.37 -6.89 -14.15
CA SER A 116 9.84 -6.89 -14.02
C SER A 116 10.47 -5.49 -13.92
N THR A 117 9.68 -4.43 -14.02
CA THR A 117 10.18 -3.05 -14.03
C THR A 117 10.09 -2.44 -12.63
N ILE A 118 11.17 -1.80 -12.20
CA ILE A 118 11.24 -1.04 -10.94
C ILE A 118 11.50 0.42 -11.28
N LEU A 119 10.59 1.31 -10.89
CA LEU A 119 10.68 2.75 -11.14
C LEU A 119 10.76 3.50 -9.82
N PRO A 120 11.81 4.31 -9.57
CA PRO A 120 11.78 5.28 -8.49
C PRO A 120 10.79 6.39 -8.81
N PHE A 121 10.07 6.87 -7.79
CA PHE A 121 9.14 7.99 -7.94
C PHE A 121 9.28 9.00 -6.81
N VAL A 122 8.85 10.21 -7.10
CA VAL A 122 8.75 11.33 -6.16
C VAL A 122 7.34 11.91 -6.30
N ASP A 123 6.56 11.88 -5.22
CA ASP A 123 5.22 12.46 -5.14
C ASP A 123 5.20 13.62 -4.14
N HIS A 124 5.41 14.83 -4.66
CA HIS A 124 5.22 16.06 -3.89
C HIS A 124 3.79 16.55 -4.06
N PHE A 125 2.88 15.99 -3.25
CA PHE A 125 1.47 16.35 -3.31
C PHE A 125 1.26 17.85 -2.98
N PRO A 126 0.49 18.59 -3.79
CA PRO A 126 0.31 20.02 -3.62
C PRO A 126 -0.50 20.35 -2.36
N LYS A 127 0.15 20.98 -1.39
CA LYS A 127 -0.41 21.29 -0.06
C LYS A 127 -1.41 22.45 -0.04
N ASN A 128 -1.42 23.26 -1.09
CA ASN A 128 -2.32 24.40 -1.25
C ASN A 128 -3.67 24.03 -1.89
N THR A 129 -4.03 22.74 -1.89
CA THR A 129 -5.26 22.24 -2.50
C THR A 129 -6.27 21.86 -1.43
N GLU A 130 -7.55 22.08 -1.72
CA GLU A 130 -8.65 21.60 -0.86
C GLU A 130 -8.55 20.09 -0.60
N LEU A 131 -8.09 19.35 -1.61
CA LEU A 131 -7.90 17.92 -1.52
C LEU A 131 -6.85 17.54 -0.46
N TYR A 132 -5.73 18.28 -0.34
CA TYR A 132 -4.76 18.06 0.73
C TYR A 132 -5.37 18.29 2.11
N ARG A 133 -6.18 19.35 2.27
CA ARG A 133 -6.83 19.71 3.54
C ARG A 133 -7.73 18.60 4.05
N ILE A 134 -8.53 18.02 3.16
CA ILE A 134 -9.45 16.93 3.51
C ILE A 134 -8.70 15.63 3.82
N MET A 135 -7.56 15.38 3.19
CA MET A 135 -6.84 14.11 3.30
C MET A 135 -5.71 14.09 4.32
N THR A 136 -5.21 15.25 4.77
CA THR A 136 -4.06 15.30 5.68
C THR A 136 -4.43 14.73 7.05
N THR A 137 -3.55 13.88 7.58
CA THR A 137 -3.65 13.35 8.95
C THR A 137 -2.60 13.96 9.87
N LYS A 138 -1.81 14.92 9.38
CA LYS A 138 -0.72 15.54 10.15
C LYS A 138 -1.26 16.54 11.15
N PRO A 139 -1.06 16.32 12.47
CA PRO A 139 -1.60 17.22 13.49
C PRO A 139 -1.10 18.66 13.36
N LEU A 140 0.13 18.87 12.88
CA LEU A 140 0.72 20.19 12.69
C LEU A 140 0.09 20.99 11.55
N ASP A 141 -0.39 20.31 10.50
CA ASP A 141 -1.02 20.99 9.37
C ASP A 141 -2.45 21.39 9.75
N LEU A 142 -3.17 20.53 10.48
CA LEU A 142 -4.51 20.81 11.02
C LEU A 142 -4.51 22.03 11.97
N LYS A 143 -3.51 22.12 12.87
CA LYS A 143 -3.40 23.27 13.80
C LYS A 143 -3.17 24.61 13.10
N LYS A 144 -2.39 24.62 12.00
CA LYS A 144 -2.12 25.85 11.23
C LYS A 144 -3.38 26.37 10.54
N GLU A 145 -4.27 25.47 10.14
CA GLU A 145 -5.56 25.82 9.55
C GLU A 145 -6.52 26.38 10.58
N ASP A 146 -6.65 25.76 11.76
CA ASP A 146 -7.46 26.31 12.86
C ASP A 146 -7.01 27.73 13.22
N GLU A 147 -5.70 27.97 13.32
CA GLU A 147 -5.14 29.30 13.58
C GLU A 147 -5.36 30.31 12.43
N GLN A 148 -5.43 29.85 11.17
CA GLN A 148 -5.74 30.70 10.02
C GLN A 148 -7.24 31.04 9.96
N HIS A 149 -8.11 30.06 10.20
CA HIS A 149 -9.55 30.26 10.25
C HIS A 149 -9.99 31.17 11.41
N ASP A 150 -9.34 31.07 12.57
CA ASP A 150 -9.62 31.96 13.71
C ASP A 150 -9.13 33.40 13.47
N LYS A 151 -8.10 33.59 12.64
CA LYS A 151 -7.63 34.92 12.21
C LYS A 151 -8.52 35.56 11.15
N GLU A 152 -9.21 34.78 10.34
CA GLU A 152 -10.15 35.27 9.31
C GLU A 152 -11.56 35.57 9.88
N ARG A 153 -11.85 35.10 11.10
CA ARG A 153 -13.12 35.32 11.80
C ARG A 153 -13.13 36.50 12.79
N ASN A 154 -11.97 37.07 13.10
CA ASN A 154 -11.80 38.25 13.96
C ASN A 154 -11.37 39.47 13.14
#